data_AF-A0A967WU88-F1
#
_entry.id   AF-A0A967WU88-F1
#
_cell.length_a   1.000
_cell.length_b   1.000
_cell.length_c   1.000
_cell.angle_alpha   90.00
_cell.angle_beta   90.00
_cell.angle_gamma   90.00
#
_symmetry.space_group_name_H-M   'P 1'
#
loop_
_entity.id
_entity.type
_entity.pdbx_description
1 polymer ?
#
loop_
_entity_poly.entity_id
_entity_poly.type
_entity_poly.pdbx_seq_one_letter_code
_entity_poly.pdbx_strand_id
1 'polypeptide(L)' 'LQILGAQGYMKDHPLERHYRDARQLMIVEGTSQVQRMIIARGLADGDIVYA' A
#
# COMPACT_ATOMS: atom_id res chain seq x y z
N LEU A 1 11.08 -9.32 -2.42
CA LEU A 1 10.99 -10.68 -3.00
C LEU A 1 11.96 -10.87 -4.15
N GLN A 2 11.88 -10.06 -5.22
CA GLN A 2 12.74 -10.22 -6.39
C GLN A 2 14.27 -10.14 -6.09
N ILE A 3 14.69 -9.30 -5.14
CA ILE A 3 16.09 -9.19 -4.70
C ILE A 3 16.51 -10.34 -3.76
N LEU A 4 15.58 -10.84 -2.94
CA LEU A 4 15.84 -11.87 -1.91
C LEU A 4 15.62 -13.31 -2.43
N GLY A 5 15.12 -13.48 -3.66
CA GLY A 5 14.85 -14.79 -4.26
C GLY A 5 14.00 -15.69 -3.36
N ALA A 6 14.40 -16.96 -3.26
CA ALA A 6 13.70 -17.98 -2.46
C ALA A 6 13.66 -17.66 -0.95
N GLN A 7 14.67 -16.96 -0.41
CA GLN A 7 14.69 -16.54 1.00
C GLN A 7 13.57 -15.53 1.31
N GLY A 8 13.15 -14.74 0.32
CA GLY A 8 12.02 -13.81 0.46
C GLY A 8 10.65 -14.48 0.55
N TYR A 9 10.54 -15.77 0.19
CA TYR A 9 9.30 -16.56 0.23
C TYR A 9 9.21 -17.50 1.45
N MET A 10 10.29 -17.66 2.23
CA MET A 10 10.27 -18.50 3.42
C MET A 10 9.47 -17.81 4.52
N LYS A 11 8.55 -18.56 5.16
CA LYS A 11 7.71 -18.07 6.27
C LYS A 11 8.49 -17.52 7.46
N ASP A 12 9.72 -17.98 7.64
CA ASP A 12 10.59 -17.55 8.74
C ASP A 12 11.30 -16.22 8.45
N HIS A 13 11.20 -15.70 7.22
CA HIS A 13 11.81 -14.44 6.85
C HIS A 13 10.85 -13.27 7.14
N PRO A 14 11.26 -12.23 7.89
CA PRO A 14 10.38 -11.12 8.30
C PRO A 14 9.72 -10.39 7.12
N LEU A 15 10.33 -10.46 5.93
CA LEU A 15 9.77 -9.90 4.69
C LEU A 15 8.41 -10.50 4.32
N GLU A 16 8.19 -11.79 4.58
CA GLU A 16 6.95 -12.48 4.22
C GLU A 16 5.75 -11.90 4.96
N ARG A 17 5.94 -11.64 6.26
CA ARG A 17 4.97 -10.93 7.11
C ARG A 17 4.72 -9.51 6.61
N HIS A 18 5.78 -8.72 6.39
CA HIS A 18 5.62 -7.33 5.92
C HIS A 18 4.92 -7.24 4.56
N TYR A 19 5.21 -8.16 3.65
CA TYR A 19 4.54 -8.22 2.36
C TYR A 19 3.06 -8.56 2.50
N ARG A 20 2.70 -9.49 3.39
CA ARG A 20 1.30 -9.84 3.69
C ARG A 20 0.54 -8.66 4.28
N ASP A 21 1.12 -7.99 5.26
CA ASP A 21 0.52 -6.84 5.93
C ASP A 21 0.29 -5.70 4.93
N ALA A 22 1.28 -5.38 4.08
CA ALA A 22 1.14 -4.38 3.02
C ALA A 22 0.01 -4.71 2.02
N ARG A 23 -0.18 -5.99 1.68
CA ARG A 23 -1.28 -6.43 0.82
C ARG A 23 -2.65 -6.27 1.48
N GLN A 24 -2.74 -6.53 2.79
CA GLN A 24 -3.98 -6.40 3.56
C GLN A 24 -4.42 -4.93 3.68
N LEU A 25 -3.46 -4.01 3.91
CA LEU A 25 -3.73 -2.59 4.04
C LEU A 25 -4.36 -1.97 2.78
N MET A 26 -4.11 -2.54 1.59
CA MET A 26 -4.75 -2.10 0.34
C MET A 26 -6.27 -2.34 0.29
N ILE A 27 -6.86 -3.04 1.26
CA ILE A 27 -8.31 -3.25 1.32
C ILE A 27 -8.87 -2.63 2.60
N VAL A 28 -8.20 -2.84 3.74
CA VAL A 28 -8.70 -2.43 5.06
C VAL A 28 -8.73 -0.92 5.22
N GLU A 29 -7.64 -0.22 4.85
CA GLU A 29 -7.53 1.25 4.97
C GLU A 29 -8.09 1.98 3.73
N GLY A 30 -8.89 1.27 2.92
CA GLY A 30 -9.43 1.77 1.66
C GLY A 30 -8.66 1.26 0.44
N THR A 31 -9.43 0.90 -0.58
CA THR A 31 -8.89 0.42 -1.84
C THR A 31 -8.17 1.54 -2.60
N SER A 32 -7.22 1.17 -3.45
CA SER A 32 -6.51 2.16 -4.27
C SER A 32 -7.45 3.02 -5.13
N GLN A 33 -8.61 2.50 -5.52
CA GLN A 33 -9.65 3.23 -6.24
C GLN A 33 -10.30 4.31 -5.37
N VAL A 34 -10.70 3.97 -4.15
CA VAL A 34 -11.30 4.92 -3.20
C VAL A 34 -10.28 5.99 -2.83
N GLN A 35 -9.04 5.60 -2.55
CA GLN A 35 -7.94 6.53 -2.27
C GLN A 35 -7.73 7.51 -3.43
N ARG A 36 -7.68 7.02 -4.68
CA ARG A 36 -7.58 7.89 -5.87
C ARG A 36 -8.77 8.83 -6.02
N MET A 37 -9.98 8.38 -5.71
CA MET A 37 -11.18 9.22 -5.76
C MET A 37 -11.11 10.34 -4.70
N ILE A 38 -10.71 10.03 -3.47
CA ILE A 38 -10.54 11.02 -2.40
C ILE A 38 -9.47 12.06 -2.79
N ILE A 39 -8.32 11.61 -3.32
CA ILE A 39 -7.26 12.50 -3.79
C ILE A 39 -7.76 13.37 -4.94
N ALA A 40 -8.47 12.81 -5.92
CA ALA A 40 -9.06 13.56 -7.03
C ALA A 40 -10.07 14.60 -6.56
N ARG A 41 -10.85 14.29 -5.52
CA ARG A 41 -11.78 15.24 -4.89
C ARG A 41 -11.02 16.37 -4.20
N GLY A 42 -9.99 16.06 -3.40
CA GLY A 42 -9.16 17.08 -2.75
C GLY A 42 -8.41 17.98 -3.74
N LEU A 43 -7.98 17.43 -4.88
CA LEU A 43 -7.42 18.17 -6.01
C LEU A 43 -8.43 19.16 -6.62
N ALA A 44 -9.68 18.72 -6.82
CA ALA A 44 -10.73 19.54 -7.42
C ALA A 44 -11.23 20.64 -6.49
N ASP A 45 -11.32 20.36 -5.19
CA ASP A 45 -11.79 21.29 -4.16
C ASP A 45 -10.67 22.27 -3.71
N GLY A 46 -9.42 22.03 -4.10
CA GLY A 46 -8.27 22.90 -3.77
C GLY A 46 -7.69 22.70 -2.36
N ASP A 47 -8.11 21.64 -1.67
CA ASP A 47 -7.80 21.37 -0.25
C ASP A 47 -6.41 20.73 -0.03
N ILE A 48 -5.79 20.19 -1.08
CA ILE A 48 -4.45 19.62 -0.94
C ILE A 48 -3.39 20.72 -0.95
N VAL A 49 -3.02 21.17 0.24
CA VAL A 49 -1.86 22.03 0.47
C VAL A 49 -0.60 21.21 0.23
N TYR A 50 0.12 21.49 -0.85
CA TYR A 50 1.49 21.03 -1.02
C TYR A 50 2.37 21.81 -0.02
N ALA A 51 2.59 21.23 1.16
CA ALA A 51 3.57 21.71 2.14
C ALA A 51 4.93 21.06 1.91
#